data_AF-A0A554LLQ1-F1
#
_entry.id   AF-A0A554LLQ1-F1
#
_cell.length_a   1.000
_cell.length_b   1.000
_cell.length_c   1.000
_cell.angle_alpha   90.00
_cell.angle_beta   90.00
_cell.angle_gamma   90.00
#
_symmetry.space_group_name_H-M   'P 1'
#
loop_
_entity.id
_entity.type
_entity.pdbx_description
1 polymer ?
#
loop_
_entity_poly.entity_id
_entity_poly.type
_entity_poly.pdbx_seq_one_letter_code
_entity_poly.pdbx_strand_id
1 'polypeptide(L)' 'MKKIEKGEEIITIIPLHKELLQGTLKGILKLARIEEKDFREKLK' A
#
# COMPACT_ATOMS: atom_id res chain seq x y z
N MET A 1 5.16 6.07 6.93
CA MET A 1 5.10 6.85 5.67
C MET A 1 3.70 7.44 5.58
N LYS A 2 3.55 8.73 5.27
CA LYS A 2 2.23 9.39 5.15
C LYS A 2 1.98 9.79 3.70
N LYS A 3 0.77 9.56 3.19
CA LYS A 3 0.34 9.98 1.86
C LYS A 3 -0.77 11.03 2.01
N ILE A 4 -0.68 12.13 1.28
CA ILE A 4 -1.77 13.12 1.21
C ILE A 4 -2.37 13.02 -0.18
N GLU A 5 -3.68 12.79 -0.26
CA GLU A 5 -4.40 12.70 -1.53
C GLU A 5 -5.70 13.47 -1.43
N LYS A 6 -5.94 14.39 -2.38
CA LYS A 6 -7.13 15.26 -2.41
C LYS A 6 -7.40 16.03 -1.09
N GLY A 7 -6.34 16.37 -0.35
CA GLY A 7 -6.44 17.06 0.94
C GLY A 7 -6.71 16.15 2.14
N GLU A 8 -6.87 14.85 1.93
CA GLU A 8 -6.99 13.85 2.99
C GLU A 8 -5.63 13.20 3.29
N GLU A 9 -5.30 13.04 4.57
CA GLU A 9 -4.16 12.24 4.99
C GLU A 9 -4.55 10.75 5.05
N ILE A 10 -3.80 9.91 4.32
CA ILE A 10 -3.97 8.47 4.26
C ILE A 10 -2.82 7.82 5.01
N ILE A 11 -3.17 7.07 6.06
CA ILE A 11 -2.23 6.30 6.89
C ILE A 11 -2.65 4.83 6.83
N THR A 12 -1.73 3.97 6.40
CA THR A 12 -1.91 2.51 6.42
C THR A 12 -0.92 1.90 7.40
N ILE A 13 -1.42 1.24 8.44
CA ILE A 13 -0.61 0.50 9.41
C ILE A 13 -0.51 -0.94 8.92
N ILE A 14 0.72 -1.45 8.81
CA ILE A 14 0.97 -2.82 8.36
C ILE A 14 1.89 -3.56 9.34
N PRO A 15 1.70 -4.88 9.51
CA PRO A 15 2.64 -5.69 10.27
C PRO A 15 3.97 -5.87 9.50
N LEU A 16 5.09 -5.80 10.23
CA LEU A 16 6.44 -5.98 9.69
C LEU A 16 6.89 -7.45 9.76
N HIS A 17 6.17 -8.33 9.08
CA HIS A 17 6.55 -9.74 8.96
C HIS A 17 7.21 -10.02 7.60
N LYS A 18 8.04 -11.07 7.54
CA LYS A 18 8.92 -11.39 6.40
C LYS A 18 8.17 -11.60 5.07
N GLU A 19 6.96 -12.16 5.12
CA GLU A 19 6.19 -12.49 3.91
C GLU A 19 4.73 -12.06 4.06
N LEU A 20 4.20 -11.35 3.06
CA LEU A 20 2.80 -10.98 2.96
C LEU A 20 2.08 -11.89 1.98
N LEU A 21 0.95 -12.45 2.41
CA LEU A 21 0.05 -13.14 1.49
C LEU A 21 -0.42 -12.16 0.41
N GLN A 22 -0.57 -12.64 -0.82
CA GLN A 22 -0.98 -11.80 -1.95
C GLN A 22 -2.32 -11.08 -1.68
N GLY A 23 -3.27 -11.75 -1.03
CA GLY A 23 -4.54 -11.14 -0.63
C GLY A 23 -4.37 -9.98 0.35
N THR A 24 -3.47 -10.13 1.33
CA THR A 24 -3.14 -9.08 2.30
C THR A 24 -2.46 -7.91 1.62
N LEU A 25 -1.51 -8.17 0.71
CA LEU A 25 -0.86 -7.13 -0.08
C LEU A 25 -1.89 -6.32 -0.89
N LYS A 26 -2.83 -6.99 -1.57
CA LYS A 26 -3.93 -6.31 -2.30
C LYS A 26 -4.78 -5.44 -1.37
N GLY A 27 -5.09 -5.93 -0.17
CA GLY A 27 -5.81 -5.17 0.85
C GLY A 27 -5.04 -3.91 1.27
N ILE A 28 -3.74 -4.02 1.53
CA ILE A 28 -2.87 -2.90 1.90
C ILE A 28 -2.85 -1.84 0.79
N LEU A 29 -2.67 -2.25 -0.47
CA LEU A 29 -2.63 -1.35 -1.62
C LEU A 29 -3.97 -0.62 -1.80
N LYS A 30 -5.09 -1.34 -1.63
CA LYS A 30 -6.43 -0.75 -1.64
C LYS A 30 -6.61 0.31 -0.55
N LEU A 31 -6.19 0.03 0.69
CA LEU A 31 -6.25 0.99 1.80
C LEU A 31 -5.36 2.21 1.54
N ALA A 32 -4.19 2.00 0.95
CA ALA A 32 -3.26 3.08 0.56
C ALA A 32 -3.72 3.86 -0.68
N ARG A 33 -4.80 3.44 -1.35
CA ARG A 33 -5.26 3.96 -2.65
C ARG A 33 -4.12 3.95 -3.68
N ILE A 34 -3.44 2.81 -3.81
CA ILE A 34 -2.34 2.59 -4.75
C ILE A 34 -2.72 1.45 -5.68
N GLU A 35 -2.53 1.65 -6.98
CA GLU A 35 -2.71 0.59 -7.98
C GLU A 35 -1.56 -0.43 -7.91
N GLU A 36 -1.89 -1.71 -8.09
CA GLU A 36 -0.90 -2.79 -7.98
C GLU A 36 0.21 -2.66 -9.04
N LYS A 37 -0.13 -2.16 -10.23
CA LYS A 37 0.83 -1.88 -11.31
C LYS A 37 1.86 -0.84 -10.87
N ASP A 38 1.41 0.30 -10.36
CA ASP A 38 2.27 1.40 -9.93
C ASP A 38 3.19 0.97 -8.79
N PHE A 39 2.67 0.14 -7.88
CA PHE A 39 3.48 -0.44 -6.80
C PHE A 39 4.59 -1.35 -7.34
N ARG A 40 4.26 -2.24 -8.29
CA ARG A 40 5.22 -3.17 -8.89
C ARG A 40 6.27 -2.47 -9.77
N GLU A 41 5.91 -1.40 -10.45
CA GLU A 41 6.86 -0.59 -11.23
C GLU A 41 7.94 0.04 -10.36
N LYS A 42 7.61 0.43 -9.12
CA LYS A 42 8.57 1.00 -8.17
C LYS A 42 9.46 -0.03 -7.45
N LEU A 43 9.18 -1.33 -7.61
CA LEU A 43 10.00 -2.42 -7.06
C LEU A 43 11.08 -2.90 -8.05
N LYS A 44 11.01 -2.47 -9.32
CA LYS A 44 12.05 -2.69 -10.33
C LYS A 44 13.12 -1.61 -10.23
#